data_AF-A0A7K4H7U5-F1
#
_entry.id   AF-A0A7K4H7U5-F1
#
_cell.length_a   1.000
_cell.length_b   1.000
_cell.length_c   1.000
_cell.angle_alpha   90.00
_cell.angle_beta   90.00
_cell.angle_gamma   90.00
#
_symmetry.space_group_name_H-M   'P 1'
#
loop_
_entity.id
_entity.type
_entity.pdbx_description
1 polymer ?
#
loop_
_entity_poly.entity_id
_entity_poly.type
_entity_poly.pdbx_seq_one_letter_code
_entity_poly.pdbx_strand_id
1 'polypeptide(L)'
;MIESEDLTVREDYQDIIVICPTCKTKKDLKIPTKIINQAKQLTTVSIPSGTVCEHSFQSFVDKNYKIRGYQKIDFEFSHMEFYESADAEVEETDGPTVNLSSQQLFQDIIKLLRSYVDDKEILGSGLFNVDGHVLYSSLPSNTLFSIIKEFEVRSEKKLSSLKKMYLELENDQKICSNYINIKDMRFALVLFFAQTVKLGMGNLYLNDLVKKIRKLEN
;
A
#
# COMPACT_ATOMS: atom_id res chain seq x y z
N MET A 1 -35.69 -9.69 41.27
CA MET A 1 -35.28 -8.32 40.90
C MET A 1 -33.78 -8.29 41.06
N ILE A 2 -33.05 -8.43 39.96
CA ILE A 2 -31.59 -8.33 39.94
C ILE A 2 -31.33 -7.04 39.17
N GLU A 3 -30.91 -6.01 39.89
CA GLU A 3 -30.47 -4.74 39.33
C GLU A 3 -29.17 -5.00 38.56
N SER A 4 -29.22 -4.77 37.26
CA SER A 4 -28.06 -4.76 36.38
C SER A 4 -27.27 -3.49 36.63
N GLU A 5 -26.10 -3.61 37.25
CA GLU A 5 -25.10 -2.55 37.36
C GLU A 5 -24.59 -2.17 35.97
N ASP A 6 -25.02 -0.99 35.51
CA ASP A 6 -24.54 -0.37 34.29
C ASP A 6 -23.16 0.27 34.57
N LEU A 7 -22.09 -0.48 34.28
CA LEU A 7 -20.71 -0.01 34.35
C LEU A 7 -20.44 0.98 33.21
N THR A 8 -20.77 2.25 33.42
CA THR A 8 -20.33 3.34 32.54
C THR A 8 -18.82 3.53 32.65
N VAL A 9 -18.06 2.91 31.74
CA VAL A 9 -16.63 3.16 31.58
C VAL A 9 -16.45 4.59 31.06
N ARG A 10 -16.12 5.54 31.94
CA ARG A 10 -15.69 6.87 31.53
C ARG A 10 -14.36 6.74 30.78
N GLU A 11 -14.38 7.04 29.48
CA GLU A 11 -13.16 7.16 28.70
C GLU A 11 -12.54 8.52 28.98
N ASP A 12 -11.43 8.55 29.73
CA ASP A 12 -10.70 9.78 29.98
C ASP A 12 -9.90 10.18 28.71
N TYR A 13 -10.16 11.38 28.19
CA TYR A 13 -9.48 11.99 27.06
C TYR A 13 -8.55 13.11 27.54
N GLN A 14 -7.43 13.32 26.84
CA GLN A 14 -6.53 14.45 27.05
C GLN A 14 -6.29 15.21 25.75
N ASP A 15 -6.18 16.53 25.85
CA ASP A 15 -5.89 17.41 24.71
C ASP A 15 -4.38 17.46 24.45
N ILE A 16 -4.01 17.28 23.18
CA ILE A 16 -2.64 17.47 22.70
C ILE A 16 -2.60 18.43 21.51
N ILE A 17 -1.57 19.27 21.47
CA ILE A 17 -1.36 20.20 20.35
C ILE A 17 -0.48 19.53 19.31
N VAL A 18 -1.06 19.13 18.18
CA VAL A 18 -0.36 18.50 17.07
C VAL A 18 0.05 19.53 16.03
N ILE A 19 1.31 19.47 15.58
CA ILE A 19 1.87 20.34 14.55
C ILE A 19 2.28 19.49 13.35
N CYS A 20 1.72 19.77 12.17
CA CYS A 20 2.12 19.08 10.95
C CYS A 20 3.61 19.31 10.67
N PRO A 21 4.43 18.27 10.47
CA PRO A 21 5.86 18.43 10.17
C PRO A 21 6.11 19.06 8.79
N THR A 22 5.16 18.93 7.85
CA THR A 22 5.25 19.39 6.46
C THR A 22 4.83 20.85 6.30
N CYS A 23 3.61 21.22 6.70
CA CYS A 23 3.07 22.57 6.50
C CYS A 23 3.00 23.45 7.77
N LYS A 24 3.37 22.90 8.95
CA LYS A 24 3.36 23.59 10.25
C LYS A 24 1.98 24.00 10.79
N THR A 25 0.88 23.60 10.13
CA THR A 25 -0.48 23.75 10.66
C THR A 25 -0.61 23.11 12.04
N LYS A 26 -1.28 23.79 12.96
CA LYS A 26 -1.49 23.34 14.34
C LYS A 26 -2.96 23.01 14.56
N LYS A 27 -3.23 21.94 15.30
CA LYS A 27 -4.59 21.58 15.73
C LYS A 27 -4.56 20.85 17.06
N ASP A 28 -5.58 21.11 17.87
CA ASP A 28 -5.79 20.42 19.13
C ASP A 28 -6.54 19.11 18.87
N LEU A 29 -5.97 17.98 19.30
CA LEU A 29 -6.56 16.66 19.18
C LEU A 29 -6.81 16.06 20.56
N LYS A 30 -7.94 15.36 20.70
CA LYS A 30 -8.30 14.60 21.90
C LYS A 30 -7.86 13.15 21.75
N ILE A 31 -6.99 12.69 22.65
CA ILE A 31 -6.50 11.30 22.64
C ILE A 31 -6.96 10.56 23.91
N PRO A 32 -7.50 9.34 23.80
CA PRO A 32 -7.79 8.50 24.94
C PRO A 32 -6.53 8.18 25.75
N THR A 33 -6.56 8.47 27.05
CA THR A 33 -5.45 8.23 27.99
C THR A 33 -5.01 6.76 28.02
N LYS A 34 -5.93 5.83 27.78
CA LYS A 34 -5.67 4.38 27.73
C LYS A 34 -4.64 3.98 26.65
N ILE A 35 -4.63 4.66 25.50
CA ILE A 35 -3.73 4.33 24.37
C ILE A 35 -2.31 4.78 24.68
N ILE A 36 -2.15 5.92 25.36
CA ILE A 36 -0.83 6.48 25.70
C ILE A 36 -0.15 5.66 26.81
N ASN A 37 -0.93 5.15 27.77
CA ASN A 37 -0.38 4.42 28.92
C ASN A 37 0.02 2.95 28.63
N GLN A 38 -0.33 2.41 27.47
CA GLN A 38 0.03 1.04 27.09
C GLN A 38 1.50 0.88 26.66
N ALA A 39 2.14 1.95 26.18
CA ALA A 39 3.53 1.88 25.71
C ALA A 39 4.55 2.11 26.83
N LYS A 40 5.71 1.45 26.76
CA LYS A 40 6.77 1.58 27.78
C LYS A 40 7.36 3.00 27.85
N GLN A 41 7.48 3.72 26.72
CA GLN A 41 8.12 5.05 26.66
C GLN A 41 7.39 6.07 25.76
N LEU A 42 7.16 5.74 24.48
CA LEU A 42 6.47 6.60 23.51
C LEU A 42 5.35 5.83 22.83
N THR A 43 4.23 6.49 22.60
CA THR A 43 3.10 5.99 21.82
C THR A 43 3.12 6.63 20.45
N THR A 44 3.19 5.81 19.41
CA THR A 44 3.08 6.26 18.02
C THR A 44 1.61 6.46 17.67
N VAL A 45 1.25 7.67 17.25
CA VAL A 45 -0.11 8.03 16.84
C VAL A 45 -0.09 8.41 15.37
N SER A 46 -0.77 7.63 14.53
CA SER A 46 -0.95 7.95 13.11
C SER A 46 -2.00 9.05 12.96
N ILE A 47 -1.62 10.13 12.29
CA ILE A 47 -2.49 11.27 11.98
C ILE A 47 -2.80 11.22 10.47
N PRO A 48 -4.00 10.79 10.06
CA PRO A 48 -4.35 10.74 8.65
C PRO A 48 -4.65 12.13 8.08
N SER A 49 -4.59 12.26 6.75
CA SER A 49 -5.01 13.45 6.00
C SER A 49 -6.43 13.89 6.40
N GLY A 50 -6.65 15.20 6.38
CA GLY A 50 -7.89 15.83 6.83
C GLY A 50 -8.04 15.94 8.36
N THR A 51 -7.26 15.20 9.15
CA THR A 51 -7.34 15.30 10.61
C THR A 51 -6.78 16.63 11.11
N VAL A 52 -5.59 17.04 10.65
CA VAL A 52 -4.95 18.33 10.99
C VAL A 52 -4.84 19.23 9.77
N CYS A 53 -4.42 18.66 8.66
CA CYS A 53 -4.29 19.25 7.32
C CYS A 53 -4.33 18.11 6.29
N GLU A 54 -4.11 18.41 5.01
CA GLU A 54 -4.10 17.41 3.93
C GLU A 54 -2.92 16.42 3.98
N HIS A 55 -1.90 16.67 4.80
CA HIS A 55 -0.77 15.74 4.98
C HIS A 55 -1.02 14.77 6.12
N SER A 56 -0.71 13.49 5.92
CA SER A 56 -0.47 12.58 7.05
C SER A 56 0.95 12.56 7.53
N PHE A 57 1.05 12.14 8.78
CA PHE A 57 2.29 11.96 9.50
C PHE A 57 2.02 11.12 10.75
N GLN A 58 3.09 10.59 11.34
CA GLN A 58 3.01 9.99 12.66
C GLN A 58 3.56 10.97 13.70
N SER A 59 2.94 10.96 14.88
CA SER A 59 3.38 11.73 16.05
C SER A 59 3.80 10.76 17.15
N PHE A 60 4.91 11.06 17.82
CA PHE A 60 5.37 10.29 18.98
C PHE A 60 4.99 11.03 20.26
N VAL A 61 4.02 10.49 21.00
CA VAL A 61 3.47 11.08 22.22
C VAL A 61 4.05 10.37 23.45
N ASP A 62 4.53 11.13 24.43
CA ASP A 62 5.00 10.57 25.70
C ASP A 62 3.89 10.44 26.75
N LYS A 63 4.23 9.84 27.90
CA LYS A 63 3.29 9.65 29.03
C LYS A 63 2.81 10.94 29.70
N ASN A 64 3.43 12.07 29.39
CA ASN A 64 3.01 13.39 29.85
C ASN A 64 2.17 14.12 28.79
N TYR A 65 1.66 13.39 27.77
CA TYR A 65 0.85 13.92 26.69
C TYR A 65 1.58 14.98 25.85
N LYS A 66 2.92 14.94 25.83
CA LYS A 66 3.75 15.83 25.03
C LYS A 66 4.27 15.09 23.80
N ILE A 67 4.22 15.78 22.67
CA ILE A 67 4.79 15.29 21.42
C ILE A 67 6.32 15.45 21.47
N ARG A 68 7.04 14.36 21.22
CA ARG A 68 8.50 14.30 21.23
C ARG A 68 9.13 14.31 19.84
N GLY A 69 8.34 14.00 18.83
CA GLY A 69 8.81 14.03 17.45
C GLY A 69 7.69 13.71 16.49
N TYR A 70 7.99 13.94 15.21
CA TYR A 70 7.11 13.61 14.10
C TYR A 70 7.89 12.77 13.10
N GLN A 71 7.20 11.85 12.46
CA GLN A 71 7.69 11.14 11.28
C GLN A 71 6.79 11.50 10.12
N LYS A 72 7.38 12.09 9.07
CA LYS A 72 6.67 12.29 7.81
C LYS A 72 6.34 10.93 7.23
N ILE A 73 5.12 10.81 6.73
CA ILE A 73 4.74 9.67 5.92
C ILE A 73 4.93 10.13 4.48
N ASP A 74 5.88 9.52 3.76
CA ASP A 74 6.18 9.89 2.37
C ASP A 74 5.03 9.49 1.41
N PHE A 75 4.17 8.54 1.83
CA PHE A 75 3.03 8.05 1.06
C PHE A 75 1.84 7.71 1.97
N GLU A 76 0.74 8.43 1.82
CA GLU A 76 -0.53 8.11 2.46
C GLU A 76 -1.49 7.48 1.45
N PHE A 77 -1.85 6.22 1.66
CA PHE A 77 -2.86 5.56 0.85
C PHE A 77 -4.23 5.69 1.53
N SER A 78 -4.70 6.93 1.68
CA SER A 78 -6.12 7.20 1.95
C SER A 78 -6.83 7.32 0.60
N HIS A 79 -7.57 6.27 0.24
CA HIS A 79 -8.19 5.97 -1.06
C HIS A 79 -7.31 5.11 -1.99
N MET A 80 -7.63 3.82 -2.02
CA MET A 80 -7.54 3.07 -3.28
C MET A 80 -8.39 3.83 -4.29
N GLU A 81 -7.76 4.60 -5.17
CA GLU A 81 -8.23 4.94 -6.52
C GLU A 81 -7.18 5.81 -7.23
N PHE A 82 -6.76 5.33 -8.42
CA PHE A 82 -6.08 6.04 -9.51
C PHE A 82 -4.88 6.97 -9.18
N TYR A 83 -3.68 6.55 -9.61
CA TYR A 83 -2.69 7.53 -10.09
C TYR A 83 -3.20 8.09 -11.43
N GLU A 84 -4.09 9.09 -11.36
CA GLU A 84 -4.08 10.17 -12.33
C GLU A 84 -3.00 11.15 -11.87
N SER A 85 -1.94 11.29 -12.65
CA SER A 85 -1.02 12.42 -12.52
C SER A 85 -1.74 13.67 -13.03
N ALA A 86 -2.59 14.26 -12.21
CA ALA A 86 -2.90 15.69 -12.31
C ALA A 86 -2.00 16.41 -11.30
N ASP A 87 -1.25 17.39 -11.80
CA ASP A 87 -0.38 18.32 -11.06
C ASP A 87 1.00 17.78 -10.66
N ALA A 88 1.78 17.36 -11.66
CA ALA A 88 3.20 17.67 -11.68
C ALA A 88 3.43 18.73 -12.76
N GLU A 89 3.82 19.93 -12.33
CA GLU A 89 4.37 20.94 -13.22
C GLU A 89 5.49 20.33 -14.07
N VAL A 90 5.49 20.73 -15.33
CA VAL A 90 6.29 20.19 -16.42
C VAL A 90 7.78 20.18 -16.08
N GLU A 91 8.31 19.00 -15.76
CA GLU A 91 9.70 18.67 -16.11
C GLU A 91 9.66 17.59 -17.20
N GLU A 92 10.19 17.98 -18.36
CA GLU A 92 10.24 17.22 -19.60
C GLU A 92 11.09 15.96 -19.48
N THR A 93 10.52 14.88 -18.95
CA THR A 93 11.00 13.53 -19.25
C THR A 93 9.92 12.77 -20.00
N ASP A 94 9.99 12.84 -21.33
CA ASP A 94 9.26 11.97 -22.25
C ASP A 94 9.46 10.50 -21.87
N GLY A 95 8.46 9.92 -21.21
CA GLY A 95 8.39 8.51 -20.86
C GLY A 95 7.21 7.81 -21.55
N PRO A 96 7.38 6.64 -22.18
CA PRO A 96 6.33 5.95 -22.95
C PRO A 96 5.18 5.38 -22.10
N THR A 97 5.19 5.59 -20.77
CA THR A 97 4.28 4.98 -19.81
C THR A 97 2.89 5.63 -19.77
N VAL A 98 2.80 6.95 -19.96
CA VAL A 98 1.53 7.70 -19.90
C VAL A 98 0.62 7.39 -21.09
N ASN A 99 1.18 7.08 -22.26
CA ASN A 99 0.43 6.67 -23.45
C ASN A 99 -0.01 5.19 -23.43
N LEU A 100 0.40 4.41 -22.43
CA LEU A 100 0.19 2.96 -22.40
C LEU A 100 -1.09 2.59 -21.63
N SER A 101 -1.39 3.31 -20.55
CA SER A 101 -2.57 3.09 -19.70
C SER A 101 -3.89 3.44 -20.41
N SER A 102 -3.86 4.35 -21.37
CA SER A 102 -5.03 4.75 -22.18
C SER A 102 -5.37 3.73 -23.28
N GLN A 103 -4.52 2.74 -23.52
CA GLN A 103 -4.81 1.69 -24.51
C GLN A 103 -5.86 0.72 -23.99
N GLN A 104 -6.81 0.35 -24.85
CA GLN A 104 -7.90 -0.59 -24.53
C GLN A 104 -7.38 -1.90 -23.90
N LEU A 105 -6.26 -2.42 -24.41
CA LEU A 105 -5.60 -3.60 -23.86
C LEU A 105 -5.25 -3.46 -22.38
N PHE A 106 -4.68 -2.33 -21.96
CA PHE A 106 -4.29 -2.11 -20.56
C PHE A 106 -5.52 -1.94 -19.67
N GLN A 107 -6.58 -1.32 -20.17
CA GLN A 107 -7.86 -1.25 -19.46
C GLN A 107 -8.46 -2.64 -19.23
N ASP A 108 -8.38 -3.53 -20.22
CA ASP A 108 -8.88 -4.90 -20.10
C ASP A 108 -8.00 -5.75 -19.17
N ILE A 109 -6.68 -5.53 -19.18
CA ILE A 109 -5.76 -6.14 -18.20
C ILE A 109 -6.08 -5.65 -16.79
N ILE A 110 -6.29 -4.36 -16.57
CA ILE A 110 -6.64 -3.80 -15.25
C ILE A 110 -7.96 -4.39 -14.75
N LYS A 111 -8.98 -4.49 -15.61
CA LYS A 111 -10.25 -5.15 -15.27
C LYS A 111 -10.05 -6.62 -14.89
N LEU A 112 -9.22 -7.34 -15.63
CA LEU A 112 -8.87 -8.71 -15.32
C LEU A 112 -8.19 -8.81 -13.95
N LEU A 113 -7.22 -7.95 -13.64
CA LEU A 113 -6.53 -7.92 -12.35
C LEU A 113 -7.48 -7.66 -11.18
N ARG A 114 -8.44 -6.76 -11.36
CA ARG A 114 -9.50 -6.50 -10.36
C ARG A 114 -10.37 -7.73 -10.13
N SER A 115 -10.76 -8.42 -11.20
CA SER A 115 -11.60 -9.63 -11.11
C SER A 115 -10.92 -10.83 -10.41
N TYR A 116 -9.59 -10.81 -10.30
CA TYR A 116 -8.84 -11.83 -9.56
C TYR A 116 -8.81 -11.57 -8.07
N VAL A 117 -9.08 -10.35 -7.61
CA VAL A 117 -9.06 -10.03 -6.18
C VAL A 117 -10.34 -10.55 -5.55
N ASP A 118 -10.20 -11.35 -4.51
CA ASP A 118 -11.29 -11.84 -3.69
C ASP A 118 -10.86 -11.87 -2.21
N ASP A 119 -11.81 -11.71 -1.29
CA ASP A 119 -11.51 -11.60 0.14
C ASP A 119 -11.06 -12.92 0.79
N LYS A 120 -10.93 -14.01 0.03
CA LYS A 120 -10.70 -15.37 0.56
C LYS A 120 -9.30 -15.89 0.25
N GLU A 121 -8.84 -15.72 -0.98
CA GLU A 121 -7.61 -16.31 -1.50
C GLU A 121 -6.66 -15.25 -2.04
N ILE A 122 -7.15 -14.31 -2.87
CA ILE A 122 -6.32 -13.31 -3.55
C ILE A 122 -6.65 -11.93 -2.99
N LEU A 123 -5.87 -11.51 -2.01
CA LEU A 123 -6.04 -10.26 -1.27
C LEU A 123 -5.63 -9.02 -2.07
N GLY A 124 -4.91 -9.19 -3.18
CA GLY A 124 -4.58 -8.07 -4.05
C GLY A 124 -3.79 -8.46 -5.29
N SER A 125 -3.73 -7.55 -6.25
CA SER A 125 -3.00 -7.72 -7.50
C SER A 125 -2.28 -6.43 -7.88
N GLY A 126 -1.23 -6.54 -8.69
CA GLY A 126 -0.48 -5.37 -9.15
C GLY A 126 0.23 -5.62 -10.48
N LEU A 127 0.43 -4.54 -11.22
CA LEU A 127 1.15 -4.48 -12.48
C LEU A 127 2.16 -3.33 -12.39
N PHE A 128 3.42 -3.67 -12.61
CA PHE A 128 4.55 -2.75 -12.49
C PHE A 128 5.40 -2.83 -13.74
N ASN A 129 6.13 -1.77 -14.07
CA ASN A 129 7.23 -1.90 -15.05
C ASN A 129 8.46 -2.55 -14.37
N VAL A 130 9.54 -2.75 -15.13
CA VAL A 130 10.79 -3.33 -14.60
C VAL A 130 11.56 -2.39 -13.65
N ASP A 131 11.26 -1.10 -13.67
CA ASP A 131 11.91 -0.07 -12.86
C ASP A 131 11.22 0.13 -11.50
N GLY A 132 10.09 -0.54 -11.27
CA GLY A 132 9.31 -0.41 -10.03
C GLY A 132 8.15 0.59 -10.09
N HIS A 133 7.98 1.32 -11.20
CA HIS A 133 6.82 2.18 -11.41
C HIS A 133 5.53 1.35 -11.49
N VAL A 134 4.51 1.82 -10.78
CA VAL A 134 3.21 1.16 -10.68
C VAL A 134 2.33 1.58 -11.86
N LEU A 135 1.85 0.61 -12.63
CA LEU A 135 0.79 0.83 -13.64
C LEU A 135 -0.59 0.61 -13.02
N TYR A 136 -0.69 -0.36 -12.09
CA TYR A 136 -1.89 -0.66 -11.33
C TYR A 136 -1.52 -1.40 -10.05
N SER A 137 -2.22 -1.15 -8.95
CA SER A 137 -2.10 -1.93 -7.72
C SER A 137 -3.38 -1.85 -6.89
N SER A 138 -3.80 -3.00 -6.36
CA SER A 138 -4.76 -3.10 -5.25
C SER A 138 -4.10 -3.64 -3.98
N LEU A 139 -2.77 -3.68 -3.93
CA LEU A 139 -2.00 -4.21 -2.81
C LEU A 139 -2.09 -3.28 -1.61
N PRO A 140 -2.09 -3.81 -0.37
CA PRO A 140 -1.94 -2.99 0.84
C PRO A 140 -0.68 -2.12 0.79
N SER A 141 -0.73 -0.92 1.39
CA SER A 141 0.32 0.10 1.29
C SER A 141 1.71 -0.38 1.74
N ASN A 142 1.78 -1.09 2.86
CA ASN A 142 3.01 -1.69 3.38
C ASN A 142 3.60 -2.75 2.44
N THR A 143 2.74 -3.59 1.87
CA THR A 143 3.11 -4.62 0.90
C THR A 143 3.59 -4.00 -0.41
N LEU A 144 2.87 -3.00 -0.92
CA LEU A 144 3.20 -2.28 -2.13
C LEU A 144 4.58 -1.64 -2.06
N PHE A 145 4.87 -0.88 -0.99
CA PHE A 145 6.16 -0.23 -0.80
C PHE A 145 7.32 -1.23 -0.77
N SER A 146 7.12 -2.36 -0.06
CA SER A 146 8.14 -3.41 0.03
C SER A 146 8.46 -4.01 -1.35
N ILE A 147 7.43 -4.19 -2.18
CA ILE A 147 7.57 -4.76 -3.53
C ILE A 147 8.23 -3.77 -4.50
N ILE A 148 7.85 -2.49 -4.45
CA ILE A 148 8.48 -1.43 -5.28
C ILE A 148 9.99 -1.39 -5.00
N LYS A 149 10.35 -1.27 -3.72
CA LYS A 149 11.76 -1.24 -3.30
C LYS A 149 12.53 -2.49 -3.73
N GLU A 150 11.88 -3.65 -3.69
CA GLU A 150 12.51 -4.88 -4.16
C GLU A 150 12.75 -4.89 -5.67
N PHE A 151 11.82 -4.35 -6.48
CA PHE A 151 12.03 -4.20 -7.92
C PHE A 151 13.10 -3.17 -8.26
N GLU A 152 13.12 -2.01 -7.59
CA GLU A 152 14.14 -0.97 -7.76
C GLU A 152 15.55 -1.53 -7.50
N VAL A 153 15.76 -2.18 -6.34
CA VAL A 153 17.05 -2.78 -5.98
C VAL A 153 17.49 -3.84 -7.00
N ARG A 154 16.54 -4.58 -7.58
CA ARG A 154 16.83 -5.59 -8.60
C ARG A 154 17.20 -4.97 -9.95
N SER A 155 16.53 -3.87 -10.32
CA SER A 155 16.84 -3.11 -11.53
C SER A 155 18.23 -2.50 -11.44
N GLU A 156 18.54 -1.81 -10.33
CA GLU A 156 19.85 -1.22 -10.05
C GLU A 156 20.99 -2.25 -10.12
N LYS A 157 20.78 -3.42 -9.51
CA LYS A 157 21.78 -4.50 -9.48
C LYS A 157 21.84 -5.32 -10.77
N LYS A 158 21.07 -4.96 -11.80
CA LYS A 158 20.98 -5.68 -13.09
C LYS A 158 20.72 -7.17 -12.93
N LEU A 159 19.85 -7.55 -11.99
CA LEU A 159 19.47 -8.94 -11.73
C LEU A 159 18.46 -9.46 -12.78
N SER A 160 18.77 -9.24 -14.06
CA SER A 160 17.91 -9.46 -15.23
C SER A 160 17.58 -10.94 -15.50
N SER A 161 18.33 -11.87 -14.89
CA SER A 161 18.13 -13.32 -14.99
C SER A 161 16.95 -13.85 -14.16
N LEU A 162 16.41 -13.05 -13.23
CA LEU A 162 15.30 -13.47 -12.37
C LEU A 162 13.96 -13.35 -13.10
N LYS A 163 13.24 -14.46 -13.19
CA LYS A 163 11.95 -14.55 -13.89
C LYS A 163 10.74 -14.40 -12.96
N LYS A 164 10.88 -14.83 -11.71
CA LYS A 164 9.80 -14.91 -10.73
C LYS A 164 10.27 -14.57 -9.33
N MET A 165 9.33 -14.18 -8.49
CA MET A 165 9.52 -13.95 -7.05
C MET A 165 8.47 -14.73 -6.28
N TYR A 166 8.88 -15.33 -5.17
CA TYR A 166 7.99 -15.98 -4.22
C TYR A 166 8.42 -15.56 -2.82
N LEU A 167 7.55 -14.85 -2.13
CA LEU A 167 7.77 -14.39 -0.77
C LEU A 167 6.67 -14.95 0.12
N GLU A 168 7.05 -15.31 1.34
CA GLU A 168 6.13 -15.61 2.43
C GLU A 168 6.41 -14.58 3.53
N LEU A 169 5.35 -13.88 3.94
CA LEU A 169 5.40 -12.83 4.96
C LEU A 169 5.33 -13.48 6.35
N GLU A 170 5.67 -12.71 7.39
CA GLU A 170 5.66 -13.20 8.78
C GLU A 170 4.29 -13.68 9.26
N ASN A 171 3.21 -13.21 8.63
CA ASN A 171 1.84 -13.62 8.92
C ASN A 171 1.33 -14.72 7.98
N ASP A 172 2.24 -15.48 7.38
CA ASP A 172 1.99 -16.55 6.39
C ASP A 172 1.28 -16.08 5.10
N GLN A 173 1.03 -14.80 4.89
CA GLN A 173 0.55 -14.33 3.58
C GLN A 173 1.65 -14.45 2.53
N LYS A 174 1.27 -14.58 1.26
CA LYS A 174 2.24 -14.88 0.20
C LYS A 174 2.17 -13.86 -0.93
N ILE A 175 3.33 -13.59 -1.53
CA ILE A 175 3.44 -12.73 -2.69
C ILE A 175 4.12 -13.53 -3.78
N CYS A 176 3.46 -13.67 -4.92
CA CYS A 176 4.05 -14.26 -6.12
C CYS A 176 4.14 -13.20 -7.20
N SER A 177 5.30 -13.10 -7.86
CA SER A 177 5.45 -12.26 -9.04
C SER A 177 6.06 -13.01 -10.22
N ASN A 178 5.72 -12.55 -11.42
CA ASN A 178 6.24 -13.08 -12.67
C ASN A 178 6.39 -11.96 -13.68
N TYR A 179 7.53 -11.94 -14.37
CA TYR A 179 7.71 -11.02 -15.47
C TYR A 179 6.98 -11.53 -16.71
N ILE A 180 6.22 -10.64 -17.35
CA ILE A 180 5.54 -10.88 -18.61
C ILE A 180 5.95 -9.83 -19.63
N ASN A 181 5.91 -10.18 -20.91
CA ASN A 181 6.04 -9.21 -21.99
C ASN A 181 4.64 -8.90 -22.49
N ILE A 182 4.33 -7.61 -22.62
CA ILE A 182 3.10 -7.10 -23.24
C ILE A 182 3.54 -6.11 -24.32
N LYS A 183 3.15 -6.31 -25.58
CA LYS A 183 3.57 -5.46 -26.73
C LYS A 183 5.07 -5.10 -26.73
N ASP A 184 5.93 -6.10 -26.61
CA ASP A 184 7.40 -5.98 -26.54
C ASP A 184 7.98 -5.22 -25.32
N MET A 185 7.13 -4.77 -24.39
CA MET A 185 7.55 -4.18 -23.12
C MET A 185 7.44 -5.20 -21.98
N ARG A 186 8.38 -5.18 -21.05
CA ARG A 186 8.41 -6.11 -19.92
C ARG A 186 7.77 -5.49 -18.68
N PHE A 187 6.87 -6.24 -18.04
CA PHE A 187 6.14 -5.86 -16.84
C PHE A 187 6.28 -6.93 -15.76
N ALA A 188 6.26 -6.51 -14.50
CA ALA A 188 6.12 -7.40 -13.36
C ALA A 188 4.64 -7.49 -12.97
N LEU A 189 4.11 -8.71 -13.03
CA LEU A 189 2.78 -9.03 -12.55
C LEU A 189 2.89 -9.61 -11.14
N VAL A 190 2.08 -9.11 -10.21
CA VAL A 190 2.11 -9.49 -8.80
C VAL A 190 0.72 -9.93 -8.35
N LEU A 191 0.67 -11.02 -7.58
CA LEU A 191 -0.50 -11.43 -6.81
C LEU A 191 -0.13 -11.58 -5.33
N PHE A 192 -1.01 -11.09 -4.47
CA PHE A 192 -0.92 -11.17 -3.02
C PHE A 192 -2.02 -12.07 -2.49
N PHE A 193 -1.63 -13.04 -1.67
CA PHE A 193 -2.48 -14.15 -1.27
C PHE A 193 -2.67 -14.23 0.23
N ALA A 194 -3.85 -14.70 0.63
CA ALA A 194 -4.16 -15.03 2.00
C ALA A 194 -3.29 -16.17 2.52
N GLN A 195 -3.16 -16.26 3.84
CA GLN A 195 -2.36 -17.28 4.53
C GLN A 195 -2.76 -18.73 4.20
N THR A 196 -4.02 -18.93 3.80
CA THR A 196 -4.60 -20.23 3.42
C THR A 196 -4.07 -20.77 2.10
N VAL A 197 -3.59 -19.90 1.21
CA VAL A 197 -3.10 -20.27 -0.12
C VAL A 197 -1.67 -20.77 0.00
N LYS A 198 -1.36 -21.95 -0.56
CA LYS A 198 0.03 -22.45 -0.62
C LYS A 198 0.78 -21.81 -1.78
N LEU A 199 2.09 -21.62 -1.67
CA LEU A 199 2.93 -21.05 -2.75
C LEU A 199 2.75 -21.73 -4.12
N GLY A 200 2.61 -23.06 -4.12
CA GLY A 200 2.33 -23.82 -5.34
C GLY A 200 1.02 -23.42 -6.02
N MET A 201 -0.04 -23.19 -5.23
CA MET A 201 -1.32 -22.69 -5.73
C MET A 201 -1.21 -21.24 -6.21
N GLY A 202 -0.48 -20.40 -5.48
CA GLY A 202 -0.20 -19.03 -5.91
C GLY A 202 0.48 -18.96 -7.28
N ASN A 203 1.45 -19.86 -7.55
CA ASN A 203 2.05 -19.98 -8.88
C ASN A 203 1.05 -20.44 -9.94
N LEU A 204 0.12 -21.34 -9.63
CA LEU A 204 -0.93 -21.76 -10.56
C LEU A 204 -1.85 -20.60 -10.93
N TYR A 205 -2.34 -19.84 -9.95
CA TYR A 205 -3.15 -18.63 -10.17
C TYR A 205 -2.43 -17.62 -11.05
N LEU A 206 -1.16 -17.36 -10.75
CA LEU A 206 -0.35 -16.42 -11.51
C LEU A 206 -0.17 -16.89 -12.96
N ASN A 207 0.10 -18.19 -13.19
CA ASN A 207 0.24 -18.71 -14.55
C ASN A 207 -1.11 -18.69 -15.32
N ASP A 208 -2.24 -18.91 -14.65
CA ASP A 208 -3.58 -18.76 -15.25
C ASP A 208 -3.84 -17.30 -15.67
N LEU A 209 -3.53 -16.35 -14.79
CA LEU A 209 -3.63 -14.92 -15.08
C LEU A 209 -2.77 -14.52 -16.29
N VAL A 210 -1.51 -14.99 -16.35
CA VAL A 210 -0.65 -14.76 -17.53
C VAL A 210 -1.26 -15.34 -18.81
N LYS A 211 -1.86 -16.54 -18.75
CA LYS A 211 -2.54 -17.12 -19.92
C LYS A 211 -3.73 -16.28 -20.37
N LYS A 212 -4.50 -15.72 -19.44
CA LYS A 212 -5.63 -14.84 -19.77
C LYS A 212 -5.18 -13.50 -20.34
N ILE A 213 -4.13 -12.88 -19.79
CA ILE A 213 -3.54 -11.65 -20.34
C ILE A 213 -3.09 -11.88 -21.79
N ARG A 214 -2.39 -12.98 -22.08
CA ARG A 214 -1.97 -13.31 -23.46
C ARG A 214 -3.12 -13.53 -24.44
N LYS A 215 -4.31 -13.90 -23.95
CA LYS A 215 -5.51 -14.01 -24.78
C LYS A 215 -6.12 -12.64 -25.10
N LEU A 216 -5.89 -11.63 -24.26
CA LEU A 216 -6.33 -10.25 -24.52
C LEU A 216 -5.44 -9.56 -25.57
N GLU A 217 -4.22 -10.04 -25.78
CA GLU A 217 -3.31 -9.51 -26.81
C GLU A 217 -3.64 -9.97 -28.24
N ASN A 218 -4.38 -11.08 -28.38
CA ASN A 218 -4.78 -11.67 -29.67
C ASN A 218 -6.19 -11.24 -30.07
#